data_AF-A0A1I7LXV8-F1
#
_entry.id   AF-A0A1I7LXV8-F1
#
_cell.length_a   1.000
_cell.length_b   1.000
_cell.length_c   1.000
_cell.angle_alpha   90.00
_cell.angle_beta   90.00
_cell.angle_gamma   90.00
#
_symmetry.space_group_name_H-M   'P 1'
#
loop_
_entity.id
_entity.type
_entity.pdbx_description
1 polymer ?
#
loop_
_entity_poly.entity_id
_entity_poly.type
_entity_poly.pdbx_seq_one_letter_code
_entity_poly.pdbx_strand_id
1 'polypeptide(L)'
;MIPAETAQRLGKLVRLLASDHDGEVVSTVRAIGRTLSAASLDFHALAAVVEEAAARPQIILTPFSPDEPDLGDVDFGSMARDSADLMREAYEAAERRRKEARDAPDAPATRHGLPIWGTQRIAHWGDVVEHCLMLDWTIPKAAGGKFLSREDRDRLKAFRCVLKRRPTNADAEWIEGILTRCHEVREAWRTRKTA
;
A
#
# COMPACT_ATOMS: atom_id res chain seq x y z
N MET A 1 30.58 -32.42 -0.33
CA MET A 1 30.97 -32.31 -1.76
C MET A 1 30.89 -33.68 -2.40
N ILE A 2 30.18 -33.81 -3.53
CA ILE A 2 30.09 -35.07 -4.30
C ILE A 2 31.30 -35.13 -5.25
N PRO A 3 32.05 -36.25 -5.34
CA PRO A 3 33.14 -36.38 -6.30
C PRO A 3 32.66 -36.19 -7.75
N ALA A 4 33.46 -35.53 -8.58
CA ALA A 4 33.05 -35.15 -9.95
C ALA A 4 32.66 -36.35 -10.83
N GLU A 5 33.36 -37.49 -10.68
CA GLU A 5 33.03 -38.72 -11.40
C GLU A 5 31.67 -39.30 -10.98
N THR A 6 31.40 -39.30 -9.68
CA THR A 6 30.11 -39.72 -9.11
C THR A 6 28.99 -38.79 -9.59
N ALA A 7 29.22 -37.48 -9.62
CA ALA A 7 28.24 -36.50 -10.11
C ALA A 7 27.86 -36.71 -11.58
N GLN A 8 28.82 -37.01 -12.46
CA GLN A 8 28.54 -37.32 -13.87
C GLN A 8 27.69 -38.59 -14.04
N ARG A 9 27.99 -39.64 -13.26
CA ARG A 9 27.22 -40.89 -13.27
C ARG A 9 25.81 -40.68 -12.73
N LEU A 10 25.68 -39.93 -11.63
CA LEU A 10 24.38 -39.57 -11.05
C LEU A 10 23.53 -38.75 -12.02
N GLY A 11 24.11 -37.79 -12.74
CA GLY A 11 23.39 -37.00 -13.74
C GLY A 11 22.75 -37.84 -14.85
N LYS A 12 23.41 -38.94 -15.27
CA LYS A 12 22.84 -39.90 -16.23
C LYS A 12 21.70 -40.72 -15.62
N LEU A 13 21.88 -41.22 -14.40
CA LEU A 13 20.85 -42.00 -13.70
C LEU A 13 19.61 -41.16 -13.35
N VAL A 14 19.79 -39.90 -12.94
CA VAL A 14 18.66 -39.01 -12.64
C VAL A 14 17.79 -38.77 -13.88
N ARG A 15 18.38 -38.67 -15.08
CA ARG A 15 17.60 -38.56 -16.32
C ARG A 15 16.78 -39.82 -16.63
N LEU A 16 17.29 -41.01 -16.27
CA LEU A 16 16.57 -42.28 -16.44
C LEU A 16 15.36 -42.42 -15.51
N LEU A 17 15.25 -41.61 -14.46
CA LEU A 17 14.05 -41.57 -13.62
C LEU A 17 12.82 -41.01 -14.36
N ALA A 18 13.01 -40.36 -15.51
CA ALA A 18 11.93 -39.88 -16.36
C ALA A 18 11.36 -40.94 -17.33
N SER A 19 11.75 -42.22 -17.18
CA SER A 19 11.19 -43.32 -17.99
C SER A 19 9.74 -43.62 -17.62
N ASP A 20 8.92 -43.98 -18.62
CA ASP A 20 7.51 -44.39 -18.45
C ASP A 20 7.36 -45.82 -17.88
N HIS A 21 8.46 -46.54 -17.65
CA HIS A 21 8.45 -47.91 -17.16
C HIS A 21 8.84 -47.97 -15.67
N ASP A 22 7.88 -48.30 -14.81
CA ASP A 22 8.10 -48.37 -13.35
C ASP A 22 9.27 -49.28 -12.95
N GLY A 23 9.46 -50.40 -13.67
CA GLY A 23 10.58 -51.32 -13.44
C GLY A 23 11.95 -50.65 -13.67
N GLU A 24 12.05 -49.79 -14.67
CA GLU A 24 13.27 -49.04 -14.96
C GLU A 24 13.50 -47.96 -13.90
N VAL A 25 12.45 -47.24 -13.47
CA VAL A 25 12.53 -46.24 -12.41
C VAL A 25 13.05 -46.86 -11.11
N VAL A 26 12.44 -47.97 -10.66
CA VAL A 26 12.86 -48.65 -9.42
C VAL A 26 14.30 -49.18 -9.51
N SER A 27 14.68 -49.74 -10.67
CA SER A 27 16.05 -50.21 -10.90
C SER A 27 17.07 -49.05 -10.84
N THR A 28 16.68 -47.89 -11.38
CA THR A 28 17.49 -46.68 -11.45
C THR A 28 17.67 -46.05 -10.08
N VAL A 29 16.60 -45.94 -9.27
CA VAL A 29 16.70 -45.45 -7.88
C VAL A 29 17.66 -46.33 -7.07
N ARG A 30 17.56 -47.67 -7.22
CA ARG A 30 18.50 -48.59 -6.56
C ARG A 30 19.94 -48.41 -7.05
N ALA A 31 20.14 -48.15 -8.34
CA ALA A 31 21.46 -47.88 -8.91
C ALA A 31 22.07 -46.56 -8.39
N ILE A 32 21.25 -45.52 -8.23
CA ILE A 32 21.63 -44.26 -7.60
C ILE A 32 22.09 -44.51 -6.16
N GLY A 33 21.30 -45.25 -5.38
CA GLY A 33 21.66 -45.62 -4.01
C GLY A 33 23.01 -46.31 -3.93
N ARG A 34 23.26 -47.34 -4.76
CA ARG A 34 24.56 -48.02 -4.80
C ARG A 34 25.73 -47.10 -5.18
N THR A 35 25.50 -46.17 -6.11
CA THR A 35 26.51 -45.22 -6.59
C THR A 35 26.88 -44.19 -5.53
N LEU A 36 25.89 -43.73 -4.74
CA LEU A 36 26.12 -42.88 -3.58
C LEU A 36 26.85 -43.63 -2.47
N SER A 37 26.42 -44.86 -2.15
CA SER A 37 27.06 -45.68 -1.12
C SER A 37 28.53 -46.02 -1.46
N ALA A 38 28.86 -46.20 -2.74
CA ALA A 38 30.25 -46.39 -3.17
C ALA A 38 31.16 -45.18 -2.87
N ALA A 39 30.58 -43.99 -2.72
CA ALA A 39 31.26 -42.77 -2.31
C ALA A 39 31.05 -42.42 -0.82
N SER A 40 30.50 -43.35 -0.02
CA SER A 40 30.12 -43.13 1.39
C SER A 40 29.11 -41.98 1.59
N LEU A 41 28.21 -41.80 0.62
CA LEU A 41 27.15 -40.79 0.63
C LEU A 41 25.77 -41.46 0.61
N ASP A 42 24.73 -40.67 0.94
CA ASP A 42 23.34 -41.07 0.90
C ASP A 42 22.47 -40.07 0.12
N PHE A 43 21.16 -40.34 0.06
CA PHE A 43 20.21 -39.45 -0.63
C PHE A 43 20.06 -38.09 0.06
N HIS A 44 20.28 -38.00 1.38
CA HIS A 44 20.24 -36.72 2.09
C HIS A 44 21.40 -35.81 1.67
N ALA A 45 22.60 -36.38 1.51
CA ALA A 45 23.75 -35.64 0.98
C ALA A 45 23.52 -35.16 -0.46
N LEU A 46 22.82 -35.94 -1.29
CA LEU A 46 22.43 -35.50 -2.64
C LEU A 46 21.42 -34.35 -2.60
N ALA A 47 20.39 -34.45 -1.74
CA ALA A 47 19.37 -33.41 -1.60
C ALA A 47 19.97 -32.06 -1.16
N ALA A 48 20.85 -32.07 -0.16
CA ALA A 48 21.50 -30.86 0.35
C ALA A 48 22.26 -30.10 -0.76
N VAL A 49 22.93 -30.82 -1.66
CA VAL A 49 23.66 -30.22 -2.79
C VAL A 49 22.73 -29.57 -3.81
N VAL A 50 21.56 -30.17 -4.06
CA VAL A 50 20.57 -29.60 -4.98
C VAL A 50 19.94 -28.34 -4.40
N GLU A 51 19.62 -28.35 -3.12
CA GLU A 51 19.06 -27.19 -2.41
C GLU A 51 20.06 -26.04 -2.34
N GLU A 52 21.33 -26.32 -2.04
CA GLU A 52 22.40 -25.32 -2.04
C GLU A 52 22.61 -24.70 -3.44
N ALA A 53 22.55 -25.52 -4.50
CA ALA A 53 22.65 -25.04 -5.87
C ALA A 53 21.44 -24.16 -6.29
N ALA A 54 20.24 -24.46 -5.78
CA ALA A 54 19.04 -23.67 -6.04
C ALA A 54 19.01 -22.35 -5.26
N ALA A 55 19.59 -22.31 -4.05
CA ALA A 55 19.72 -21.10 -3.24
C ALA A 55 20.74 -20.10 -3.80
N ARG A 56 21.67 -20.57 -4.64
CA ARG A 56 22.65 -19.70 -5.30
C ARG A 56 22.00 -18.97 -6.48
N PRO A 57 21.92 -17.62 -6.49
CA PRO A 57 21.38 -16.89 -7.63
C PRO A 57 22.28 -17.13 -8.85
N GLN A 58 21.78 -17.88 -9.84
CA GLN A 58 22.46 -17.99 -11.12
C GLN A 58 22.18 -16.72 -11.90
N ILE A 59 23.19 -15.85 -11.97
CA ILE A 59 23.21 -14.73 -12.92
C ILE A 59 23.30 -15.37 -14.30
N ILE A 60 22.18 -15.41 -15.02
CA ILE A 60 22.17 -15.78 -16.43
C ILE A 60 22.84 -14.62 -17.17
N LEU A 61 24.16 -14.71 -17.35
CA LEU A 61 24.84 -13.92 -18.36
C LEU A 61 24.46 -14.52 -19.71
N THR A 62 23.44 -13.95 -20.35
CA THR A 62 23.24 -14.18 -21.78
C THR A 62 24.54 -13.82 -22.48
N PRO A 63 25.20 -14.73 -23.23
CA PRO A 63 26.37 -14.37 -24.00
C PRO A 63 25.95 -13.30 -24.99
N PHE A 64 26.51 -12.11 -24.78
CA PHE A 64 26.47 -11.00 -25.70
C PHE A 64 26.88 -11.50 -27.10
N SER A 65 25.96 -11.42 -28.06
CA SER A 65 26.21 -11.84 -29.43
C SER A 65 27.24 -10.89 -30.05
N PRO A 66 28.36 -11.37 -30.62
CA PRO A 66 29.39 -10.49 -31.19
C PRO A 66 28.99 -9.82 -32.51
N ASP A 67 27.75 -10.01 -32.98
CA ASP A 67 27.18 -9.35 -34.15
C ASP A 67 26.35 -8.09 -33.78
N GLU A 68 26.55 -7.51 -32.59
CA GLU A 68 25.98 -6.19 -32.31
C GLU A 68 26.68 -5.11 -33.13
N PRO A 69 25.93 -4.16 -33.73
CA PRO A 69 26.50 -3.06 -34.49
C PRO A 69 27.41 -2.24 -33.58
N ASP A 70 28.54 -1.80 -34.14
CA ASP A 70 29.52 -0.89 -33.52
C ASP A 70 28.80 0.33 -32.93
N LEU A 71 28.48 0.23 -31.64
CA LEU A 71 27.78 1.23 -30.84
C LEU A 71 28.81 2.30 -30.47
N GLY A 72 29.30 3.01 -31.48
CA GLY A 72 30.14 4.19 -31.31
C GLY A 72 29.45 5.20 -30.38
N ASP A 73 30.17 5.61 -29.34
CA ASP A 73 29.88 6.76 -28.49
C ASP A 73 28.51 6.79 -27.79
N VAL A 74 28.02 5.66 -27.29
CA VAL A 74 26.86 5.68 -26.38
C VAL A 74 27.35 5.89 -24.94
N ASP A 75 27.25 7.13 -24.46
CA ASP A 75 27.49 7.47 -23.05
C ASP A 75 26.38 6.87 -22.18
N PHE A 76 26.55 5.59 -21.81
CA PHE A 76 25.67 4.87 -20.89
C PHE A 76 25.47 5.59 -19.55
N GLY A 77 26.40 6.47 -19.15
CA GLY A 77 26.26 7.31 -17.96
C GLY A 77 25.25 8.45 -18.12
N SER A 78 25.04 8.95 -19.34
CA SER A 78 23.96 9.91 -19.66
C SER A 78 22.61 9.21 -19.67
N MET A 79 22.51 8.05 -20.34
CA MET A 79 21.24 7.35 -20.51
C MET A 79 20.69 6.76 -19.18
N ALA A 80 21.57 6.33 -18.28
CA ALA A 80 21.17 5.90 -16.93
C ALA A 80 20.65 7.06 -16.07
N ARG A 81 21.19 8.27 -16.24
CA ARG A 81 20.68 9.49 -15.59
C ARG A 81 19.31 9.88 -16.15
N ASP A 82 19.16 9.84 -17.47
CA ASP A 82 17.89 10.10 -18.15
C ASP A 82 16.80 9.09 -17.73
N SER A 83 17.17 7.81 -17.59
CA SER A 83 16.24 6.78 -17.10
C SER A 83 15.86 6.96 -15.64
N ALA A 84 16.82 7.31 -14.77
CA ALA A 84 16.54 7.58 -13.36
C ALA A 84 15.64 8.81 -13.17
N ASP A 85 15.84 9.86 -13.96
CA ASP A 85 15.02 11.07 -13.92
C ASP A 85 13.62 10.82 -14.47
N LEU A 86 13.48 10.03 -15.56
CA LEU A 86 12.18 9.58 -16.07
C LEU A 86 11.42 8.75 -15.03
N MET A 87 12.09 7.85 -14.31
CA MET A 87 11.47 7.06 -13.25
C MET A 87 11.05 7.92 -12.06
N ARG A 88 11.85 8.93 -11.69
CA ARG A 88 11.49 9.90 -10.65
C ARG A 88 10.27 10.71 -11.06
N GLU A 89 10.25 11.25 -12.28
CA GLU A 89 9.12 12.02 -12.80
C GLU A 89 7.84 11.18 -12.88
N ALA A 90 7.94 9.93 -13.34
CA ALA A 90 6.80 9.01 -13.38
C ALA A 90 6.24 8.71 -11.99
N TYR A 91 7.12 8.51 -11.00
CA TYR A 91 6.73 8.31 -9.61
C TYR A 91 6.04 9.55 -9.04
N GLU A 92 6.63 10.74 -9.22
CA GLU A 92 6.04 12.01 -8.78
C GLU A 92 4.68 12.27 -9.44
N ALA A 93 4.55 11.99 -10.75
CA ALA A 93 3.28 12.12 -11.45
C ALA A 93 2.22 11.14 -10.94
N ALA A 94 2.60 9.91 -10.59
CA ALA A 94 1.70 8.95 -9.98
C ALA A 94 1.28 9.39 -8.57
N GLU A 95 2.20 9.96 -7.79
CA GLU A 95 1.92 10.47 -6.45
C GLU A 95 1.01 11.70 -6.49
N ARG A 96 1.21 12.62 -7.45
CA ARG A 96 0.28 13.74 -7.72
C ARG A 96 -1.13 13.24 -8.00
N ARG A 97 -1.29 12.27 -8.92
CA ARG A 97 -2.60 11.69 -9.23
C ARG A 97 -3.26 11.02 -8.02
N ARG A 98 -2.49 10.29 -7.21
CA ARG A 98 -3.01 9.68 -5.97
C ARG A 98 -3.44 10.73 -4.96
N LYS A 99 -2.66 11.81 -4.82
CA LYS A 99 -3.00 12.93 -3.94
C LYS A 99 -4.28 13.63 -4.40
N GLU A 100 -4.37 13.96 -5.68
CA GLU A 100 -5.59 14.54 -6.29
C GLU A 100 -6.82 13.64 -6.06
N ALA A 101 -6.67 12.33 -6.23
CA ALA A 101 -7.75 11.37 -5.97
C ALA A 101 -8.15 11.31 -4.48
N ARG A 102 -7.19 11.48 -3.56
CA ARG A 102 -7.45 11.53 -2.12
C ARG A 102 -8.13 12.83 -1.69
N ASP A 103 -7.76 13.93 -2.33
CA ASP A 103 -8.26 15.28 -2.04
C ASP A 103 -9.55 15.59 -2.82
N ALA A 104 -10.02 14.66 -3.67
CA ALA A 104 -11.29 14.78 -4.38
C ALA A 104 -12.46 15.00 -3.40
N PRO A 105 -13.47 15.82 -3.77
CA PRO A 105 -14.54 16.22 -2.86
C PRO A 105 -15.41 15.04 -2.39
N ASP A 106 -15.58 14.03 -3.24
CA ASP A 106 -16.35 12.81 -3.01
C ASP A 106 -15.53 11.70 -2.32
N ALA A 107 -14.21 11.87 -2.22
CA ALA A 107 -13.35 10.92 -1.54
C ALA A 107 -13.65 10.91 -0.03
N PRO A 108 -13.47 9.76 0.64
CA PRO A 108 -13.68 9.65 2.07
C PRO A 108 -12.74 10.59 2.83
N ALA A 109 -13.31 11.34 3.77
CA ALA A 109 -12.60 12.32 4.56
C ALA A 109 -11.38 11.71 5.23
N THR A 110 -10.23 12.35 5.00
CA THR A 110 -8.96 11.92 5.60
C THR A 110 -8.93 12.23 7.11
N ARG A 111 -9.65 13.27 7.53
CA ARG A 111 -9.68 13.75 8.92
C ARG A 111 -10.70 12.94 9.73
N HIS A 112 -10.33 12.57 10.96
CA HIS A 112 -11.20 11.83 11.88
C HIS A 112 -12.26 12.69 12.56
N GLY A 113 -12.12 14.02 12.51
CA GLY A 113 -13.03 14.97 13.14
C GLY A 113 -12.43 16.35 13.26
N LEU A 114 -13.01 17.18 14.13
CA LEU A 114 -12.58 18.57 14.37
C LEU A 114 -12.48 18.85 15.88
N PRO A 115 -11.58 19.75 16.30
CA PRO A 115 -11.55 20.22 17.68
C PRO A 115 -12.79 21.07 17.95
N ILE A 116 -13.53 20.70 18.99
CA ILE A 116 -14.65 21.51 19.51
C ILE A 116 -14.09 22.45 20.58
N TRP A 117 -14.50 23.71 20.57
CA TRP A 117 -14.05 24.73 21.51
C TRP A 117 -14.04 24.26 22.96
N GLY A 118 -12.90 24.42 23.64
CA GLY A 118 -12.72 24.06 25.06
C GLY A 118 -12.20 22.65 25.29
N THR A 119 -12.08 21.86 24.22
CA THR A 119 -11.48 20.53 24.24
C THR A 119 -10.16 20.58 23.46
N GLN A 120 -9.04 20.19 24.08
CA GLN A 120 -7.79 19.94 23.35
C GLN A 120 -7.85 18.66 22.48
N ARG A 121 -8.96 17.93 22.55
CA ARG A 121 -9.18 16.66 21.86
C ARG A 121 -9.95 16.89 20.56
N ILE A 122 -9.51 16.20 19.50
CA ILE A 122 -10.25 16.10 18.25
C ILE A 122 -11.52 15.27 18.54
N ALA A 123 -12.67 15.92 18.41
CA ALA A 123 -13.97 15.26 18.59
C ALA A 123 -14.37 14.55 17.30
N HIS A 124 -15.11 13.45 17.40
CA HIS A 124 -15.55 12.72 16.22
C HIS A 124 -16.59 13.54 15.45
N TRP A 125 -16.72 13.34 14.13
CA TRP A 125 -17.65 14.09 13.29
C TRP A 125 -19.10 14.11 13.81
N GLY A 126 -19.55 13.00 14.42
CA GLY A 126 -20.87 12.94 15.07
C GLY A 126 -21.01 13.91 16.25
N ASP A 127 -19.98 13.97 17.10
CA ASP A 127 -19.94 14.87 18.26
C ASP A 127 -19.88 16.33 17.81
N VAL A 128 -19.14 16.62 16.73
CA VAL A 128 -19.07 17.98 16.13
C VAL A 128 -20.43 18.42 15.63
N VAL A 129 -21.13 17.55 14.90
CA VAL A 129 -22.49 17.83 14.38
C VAL A 129 -23.48 18.03 15.53
N GLU A 130 -23.41 17.17 16.56
CA GLU A 130 -24.26 17.30 17.75
C GLU A 130 -23.98 18.60 18.50
N HIS A 131 -22.71 18.99 18.62
CA HIS A 131 -22.31 20.26 19.21
C HIS A 131 -22.85 21.46 18.44
N CYS A 132 -22.75 21.46 17.10
CA CYS A 132 -23.30 22.53 16.26
C CYS A 132 -24.82 22.66 16.42
N LEU A 133 -25.54 21.54 16.43
CA LEU A 133 -26.98 21.54 16.69
C LEU A 133 -27.27 22.08 18.10
N MET A 134 -26.56 21.60 19.12
CA MET A 134 -26.74 22.07 20.50
C MET A 134 -26.50 23.58 20.64
N LEU A 135 -25.51 24.15 19.96
CA LEU A 135 -25.28 25.60 19.94
C LEU A 135 -26.45 26.36 19.29
N ASP A 136 -27.04 25.87 18.20
CA ASP A 136 -28.23 26.46 17.56
C ASP A 136 -29.44 26.50 18.50
N TRP A 137 -29.56 25.52 19.40
CA TRP A 137 -30.62 25.51 20.42
C TRP A 137 -30.30 26.38 21.64
N THR A 138 -29.03 26.44 22.05
CA THR A 138 -28.60 27.04 23.31
C THR A 138 -28.41 28.55 23.21
N ILE A 139 -27.89 29.04 22.08
CA ILE A 139 -27.70 30.48 21.89
C ILE A 139 -29.10 31.12 21.79
N PRO A 140 -29.49 31.96 22.76
CA PRO A 140 -30.88 32.41 22.86
C PRO A 140 -31.32 33.18 21.62
N LYS A 141 -32.58 32.98 21.21
CA LYS A 141 -33.26 33.71 20.12
C LYS A 141 -33.11 35.25 20.22
N ALA A 142 -32.79 35.77 21.40
CA ALA A 142 -32.55 37.19 21.69
C ALA A 142 -31.40 37.83 20.87
N ALA A 143 -30.50 37.04 20.27
CA ALA A 143 -29.42 37.57 19.44
C ALA A 143 -29.74 37.72 17.94
N GLY A 144 -30.95 37.34 17.49
CA GLY A 144 -31.37 37.48 16.09
C GLY A 144 -31.94 36.23 15.41
N GLY A 145 -32.40 35.22 16.16
CA GLY A 145 -33.00 34.01 15.62
C GLY A 145 -32.04 32.83 15.44
N LYS A 146 -32.47 31.80 14.71
CA LYS A 146 -31.67 30.60 14.41
C LYS A 146 -30.58 30.99 13.42
N PHE A 147 -29.32 30.83 13.79
CA PHE A 147 -28.20 31.22 12.91
C PHE A 147 -27.91 30.15 11.85
N LEU A 148 -28.31 28.89 12.09
CA LEU A 148 -28.27 27.86 11.05
C LEU A 148 -29.50 27.95 10.15
N SER A 149 -29.26 27.96 8.84
CA SER A 149 -30.32 27.85 7.84
C SER A 149 -31.14 26.58 8.05
N ARG A 150 -32.38 26.56 7.57
CA ARG A 150 -33.21 25.34 7.65
C ARG A 150 -32.54 24.17 6.94
N GLU A 151 -31.96 24.45 5.78
CA GLU A 151 -31.24 23.47 4.97
C GLU A 151 -30.02 22.90 5.72
N ASP A 152 -29.21 23.76 6.34
CA ASP A 152 -28.06 23.31 7.15
C ASP A 152 -28.50 22.40 8.30
N ARG A 153 -29.59 22.76 9.00
CA ARG A 153 -30.12 21.95 10.10
C ARG A 153 -30.65 20.60 9.63
N ASP A 154 -31.36 20.57 8.51
CA ASP A 154 -31.91 19.34 7.96
C ASP A 154 -30.78 18.44 7.44
N ARG A 155 -29.74 19.01 6.81
CA ARG A 155 -28.54 18.29 6.39
C ARG A 155 -27.73 17.75 7.57
N LEU A 156 -27.54 18.52 8.65
CA LEU A 156 -26.87 18.07 9.88
C LEU A 156 -27.64 16.91 10.55
N LYS A 157 -28.98 16.98 10.58
CA LYS A 157 -29.81 15.89 11.10
C LYS A 157 -29.74 14.64 10.24
N ALA A 158 -29.76 14.79 8.91
CA ALA A 158 -29.57 13.68 7.99
C ALA A 158 -28.20 13.04 8.19
N PHE A 159 -27.15 13.85 8.33
CA PHE A 159 -25.79 13.39 8.61
C PHE A 159 -25.72 12.59 9.92
N ARG A 160 -26.40 13.06 10.98
CA ARG A 160 -26.52 12.33 12.26
C ARG A 160 -27.15 10.94 12.08
N CYS A 161 -28.17 10.80 11.24
CA CYS A 161 -28.79 9.50 10.96
C CYS A 161 -27.88 8.57 10.14
N VAL A 162 -26.97 9.12 9.34
CA VAL A 162 -26.08 8.40 8.42
C VAL A 162 -24.68 8.17 9.02
N LEU A 163 -24.46 8.46 10.32
CA LEU A 163 -23.16 8.35 11.02
C LEU A 163 -22.45 6.98 10.94
N LYS A 164 -23.07 5.95 10.35
CA LYS A 164 -22.38 4.71 9.95
C LYS A 164 -21.45 4.86 8.74
N ARG A 165 -21.64 5.90 7.90
CA ARG A 165 -20.80 6.18 6.72
C ARG A 165 -19.72 7.20 7.07
N ARG A 166 -18.48 6.99 6.59
CA ARG A 166 -17.43 8.01 6.67
C ARG A 166 -17.86 9.26 5.89
N PRO A 167 -17.67 10.48 6.44
CA PRO A 167 -17.89 11.73 5.70
C PRO A 167 -17.05 11.76 4.43
N THR A 168 -17.50 12.51 3.42
CA THR A 168 -16.65 12.89 2.29
C THR A 168 -15.80 14.12 2.65
N ASN A 169 -14.75 14.42 1.88
CA ASN A 169 -13.97 15.66 2.06
C ASN A 169 -14.87 16.91 1.94
N ALA A 170 -15.83 16.91 1.01
CA ALA A 170 -16.80 17.99 0.87
C ALA A 170 -17.73 18.14 2.09
N ASP A 171 -18.16 17.03 2.69
CA ASP A 171 -18.94 17.08 3.93
C ASP A 171 -18.11 17.62 5.10
N ALA A 172 -16.84 17.21 5.19
CA ALA A 172 -15.91 17.67 6.22
C ALA A 172 -15.68 19.18 6.14
N GLU A 173 -15.40 19.71 4.94
CA GLU A 173 -15.21 21.14 4.69
C GLU A 173 -16.49 21.95 4.98
N TRP A 174 -17.65 21.42 4.58
CA TRP A 174 -18.94 22.05 4.88
C TRP A 174 -19.24 22.10 6.40
N ILE A 175 -18.98 20.99 7.13
CA ILE A 175 -19.14 20.96 8.59
C ILE A 175 -18.17 21.94 9.27
N GLU A 176 -16.93 22.03 8.78
CA GLU A 176 -15.94 23.00 9.27
C GLU A 176 -16.43 24.43 9.10
N GLY A 177 -16.97 24.78 7.93
CA GLY A 177 -17.59 26.09 7.69
C GLY A 177 -18.79 26.38 8.60
N ILE A 178 -19.62 25.38 8.91
CA ILE A 178 -20.68 25.51 9.90
C ILE A 178 -20.12 25.78 11.30
N LEU A 179 -19.12 25.00 11.72
CA LEU A 179 -18.52 25.10 13.04
C LEU A 179 -17.87 26.48 13.25
N THR A 180 -17.17 27.00 12.24
CA THR A 180 -16.60 28.36 12.26
C THR A 180 -17.69 29.41 12.46
N ARG A 181 -18.80 29.34 11.70
CA ARG A 181 -19.95 30.23 11.89
C ARG A 181 -20.57 30.11 13.29
N CYS A 182 -20.72 28.89 13.81
CA CYS A 182 -21.18 28.66 15.19
C CYS A 182 -20.27 29.36 16.21
N HIS A 183 -18.96 29.30 16.01
CA HIS A 183 -17.98 29.93 16.88
C HIS A 183 -18.03 31.45 16.81
N GLU A 184 -18.11 32.04 15.61
CA GLU A 184 -18.26 33.48 15.43
C GLU A 184 -19.52 34.03 16.12
N VAL A 185 -20.67 33.38 15.91
CA VAL A 185 -21.94 33.78 16.54
C VAL A 185 -21.86 33.69 18.06
N ARG A 186 -21.23 32.63 18.58
CA ARG A 186 -21.04 32.45 20.02
C ARG A 186 -20.12 33.52 20.63
N GLU A 187 -19.02 33.85 19.97
CA GLU A 187 -18.12 34.91 20.44
C GLU A 187 -18.78 36.28 20.36
N ALA A 188 -19.53 36.59 19.29
CA ALA A 188 -20.34 37.80 19.19
C ALA A 188 -21.42 37.89 20.29
N TRP A 189 -21.98 36.76 20.71
CA TRP A 189 -22.93 36.73 21.82
C TRP A 189 -22.26 36.96 23.18
N ARG A 190 -21.05 36.41 23.38
CA ARG A 190 -20.28 36.62 24.62
C ARG A 190 -19.88 38.08 24.79
N THR A 191 -19.35 38.72 23.74
CA THR A 191 -18.93 40.12 23.77
C THR A 191 -20.09 41.06 24.12
N ARG A 192 -21.29 40.79 23.60
CA ARG A 192 -22.52 41.52 23.95
C ARG A 192 -22.97 41.34 25.40
N LYS A 193 -22.65 40.21 26.04
CA LYS A 193 -23.03 39.95 27.45
C LYS A 193 -22.09 40.62 28.43
N THR A 194 -20.85 40.84 28.02
CA THR A 194 -19.81 41.51 28.83
C THR A 194 -19.80 43.03 28.67
N ALA A 195 -20.40 43.56 27.60
CA ALA A 195 -20.59 44.99 27.37
C ALA A 195 -21.89 45.47 28.04
#